data_AF-A0A7S0M5Y5-F1
#
_entry.id   AF-A0A7S0M5Y5-F1
#
_cell.length_a   1.000
_cell.length_b   1.000
_cell.length_c   1.000
_cell.angle_alpha   90.00
_cell.angle_beta   90.00
_cell.angle_gamma   90.00
#
_symmetry.space_group_name_H-M   'P 1'
#
loop_
_entity.id
_entity.type
_entity.pdbx_description
1 polymer ?
#
loop_
_entity_poly.entity_id
_entity_poly.type
_entity_poly.pdbx_seq_one_letter_code
_entity_poly.pdbx_strand_id
1 'polypeptide(L)'
;RLIKLIRLLKASKAYWVLVDYLDVNPAYPRVLKIVCMLSMSMHWCCCILWRLKVETDRELLGRWLADRQLTETDTSGCYILCIYFVCTVFTTVGFGDIYALNTAERLFFMFLMLLAAFLFGTLIGVL
;
A
#
# COMPACT_ATOMS: atom_id res chain seq x y z
N ARG A 1 -2.34 -16.29 -9.23
CA ARG A 1 -3.62 -16.21 -8.47
C ARG A 1 -4.48 -14.98 -8.80
N LEU A 2 -4.04 -14.08 -9.69
CA LEU A 2 -4.75 -12.84 -10.07
C LEU A 2 -6.10 -13.06 -10.78
N ILE A 3 -6.30 -14.21 -11.44
CA ILE A 3 -7.55 -14.55 -12.14
C ILE A 3 -8.75 -14.65 -11.18
N LYS A 4 -8.51 -14.88 -9.88
CA LYS A 4 -9.58 -14.86 -8.86
C LYS A 4 -10.17 -13.45 -8.66
N LEU A 5 -9.43 -12.38 -8.99
CA LEU A 5 -9.93 -11.00 -8.93
C LEU A 5 -11.01 -10.72 -9.99
N ILE A 6 -11.05 -11.51 -11.09
CA ILE A 6 -12.14 -11.40 -12.09
C ILE A 6 -13.50 -11.78 -11.49
N ARG A 7 -13.53 -12.64 -10.45
CA ARG A 7 -14.77 -12.91 -9.71
C ARG A 7 -15.22 -11.72 -8.86
N LEU A 8 -14.29 -10.88 -8.39
CA LEU A 8 -14.62 -9.64 -7.67
C LEU A 8 -15.21 -8.58 -8.61
N LEU A 9 -14.91 -8.61 -9.91
CA LEU A 9 -15.62 -7.77 -10.89
C LEU A 9 -17.10 -8.19 -11.04
N LYS A 10 -17.41 -9.50 -10.93
CA LYS A 10 -18.82 -9.96 -10.85
C LYS A 10 -19.48 -9.54 -9.53
N ALA A 11 -18.73 -9.57 -8.42
CA ALA A 11 -19.20 -9.02 -7.14
C ALA A 11 -19.47 -7.51 -7.22
N SER A 12 -18.70 -6.77 -8.03
CA SER A 12 -18.95 -5.35 -8.33
C SER A 12 -20.30 -5.14 -9.04
N LYS A 13 -20.75 -6.05 -9.92
CA LYS A 13 -22.10 -5.98 -10.51
C LYS A 13 -23.19 -6.27 -9.47
N ALA A 14 -23.00 -7.27 -8.63
CA ALA A 14 -23.95 -7.59 -7.55
C ALA A 14 -24.06 -6.46 -6.52
N TYR A 15 -22.97 -5.75 -6.27
CA TYR A 15 -22.93 -4.57 -5.41
C TYR A 15 -23.84 -3.44 -5.90
N TRP A 16 -23.80 -3.10 -7.20
CA TRP A 16 -24.67 -2.06 -7.76
C TRP A 16 -26.15 -2.41 -7.62
N VAL A 17 -26.53 -3.67 -7.87
CA VAL A 17 -27.92 -4.14 -7.69
C VAL A 17 -28.35 -4.03 -6.23
N LEU A 18 -27.47 -4.38 -5.27
CA LEU A 18 -27.79 -4.30 -3.85
C LEU A 18 -27.90 -2.84 -3.33
N VAL A 19 -27.04 -1.94 -3.82
CA VAL A 19 -27.10 -0.50 -3.49
C VAL A 19 -28.39 0.13 -4.01
N ASP A 20 -28.82 -0.24 -5.22
CA ASP A 20 -30.08 0.23 -5.83
C ASP A 20 -31.30 -0.30 -5.05
N TYR A 21 -31.23 -1.54 -4.54
CA TYR A 21 -32.29 -2.14 -3.73
C TYR A 21 -32.41 -1.58 -2.30
N LEU A 22 -31.33 -1.04 -1.73
CA LEU A 22 -31.27 -0.57 -0.34
C LEU A 22 -31.35 0.97 -0.20
N ASP A 23 -31.56 1.69 -1.31
CA ASP A 23 -31.63 3.17 -1.39
C ASP A 23 -30.50 3.85 -0.59
N VAL A 24 -29.30 3.30 -0.71
CA VAL A 24 -28.15 3.72 0.07
C VAL A 24 -27.65 5.05 -0.46
N ASN A 25 -27.38 6.03 0.42
CA ASN A 25 -26.86 7.33 0.02
C ASN A 25 -25.63 7.16 -0.90
N PRO A 26 -25.61 7.77 -2.11
CA PRO A 26 -24.55 7.61 -3.11
C PRO A 26 -23.16 8.08 -2.64
N ALA A 27 -23.05 8.77 -1.50
CA ALA A 27 -21.78 9.10 -0.86
C ALA A 27 -21.03 7.86 -0.34
N TYR A 28 -21.73 6.90 0.27
CA TYR A 28 -21.10 5.68 0.84
C TYR A 28 -20.37 4.81 -0.18
N PRO A 29 -20.97 4.40 -1.32
CA PRO A 29 -20.27 3.58 -2.33
C PRO A 29 -19.05 4.28 -2.91
N ARG A 30 -19.09 5.62 -2.99
CA ARG A 30 -17.98 6.44 -3.48
C ARG A 30 -16.79 6.40 -2.54
N VAL A 31 -17.02 6.62 -1.24
CA VAL A 31 -15.95 6.55 -0.21
C VAL A 31 -15.39 5.14 -0.09
N LEU A 32 -16.25 4.11 -0.09
CA LEU A 32 -15.81 2.71 -0.01
C LEU A 32 -14.86 2.35 -1.17
N LYS A 33 -15.20 2.77 -2.39
CA LYS A 33 -14.34 2.54 -3.57
C LYS A 33 -12.95 3.15 -3.39
N ILE A 34 -12.86 4.35 -2.83
CA ILE A 34 -11.59 5.04 -2.57
C ILE A 34 -10.77 4.30 -1.50
N VAL A 35 -11.39 3.93 -0.38
CA VAL A 35 -10.72 3.20 0.71
C VAL A 35 -10.17 1.86 0.21
N CYS A 36 -10.95 1.11 -0.59
CA CYS A 36 -10.49 -0.12 -1.20
C CYS A 36 -9.33 0.10 -2.19
N MET A 37 -9.39 1.15 -3.02
CA MET A 37 -8.33 1.49 -3.96
C MET A 37 -7.03 1.87 -3.24
N LEU A 38 -7.12 2.66 -2.18
CA LEU A 38 -5.99 3.08 -1.35
C LEU A 38 -5.34 1.89 -0.63
N SER A 39 -6.14 1.03 0.01
CA SER A 39 -5.65 -0.18 0.68
C SER A 39 -4.91 -1.14 -0.28
N MET A 40 -5.45 -1.36 -1.49
CA MET A 40 -4.79 -2.22 -2.49
C MET A 40 -3.47 -1.61 -2.98
N SER A 41 -3.45 -0.29 -3.17
CA SER A 41 -2.24 0.45 -3.57
C SER A 41 -1.14 0.31 -2.52
N MET A 42 -1.49 0.44 -1.24
CA MET A 42 -0.55 0.24 -0.13
C MET A 42 0.00 -1.19 -0.08
N HIS A 43 -0.85 -2.21 -0.24
CA HIS A 43 -0.41 -3.61 -0.27
C HIS A 43 0.61 -3.86 -1.38
N TRP A 44 0.36 -3.35 -2.59
CA TRP A 44 1.28 -3.53 -3.72
C TRP A 44 2.60 -2.82 -3.47
N CYS A 45 2.57 -1.57 -3.00
CA CYS A 45 3.77 -0.82 -2.67
C CYS A 45 4.60 -1.49 -1.58
N CYS A 46 3.94 -2.05 -0.55
CA CYS A 46 4.58 -2.82 0.52
C CYS A 46 5.28 -4.08 -0.03
N CYS A 47 4.61 -4.85 -0.88
CA CYS A 47 5.19 -6.04 -1.50
C CYS A 47 6.38 -5.70 -2.43
N ILE A 48 6.30 -4.60 -3.17
CA ILE A 48 7.39 -4.13 -4.04
C ILE A 48 8.56 -3.62 -3.18
N LEU A 49 8.30 -2.94 -2.07
CA LEU A 49 9.33 -2.48 -1.14
C LEU A 49 10.11 -3.65 -0.54
N TRP A 50 9.41 -4.66 -0.03
CA TRP A 50 10.04 -5.89 0.45
C TRP A 50 10.84 -6.57 -0.67
N ARG A 51 10.22 -6.62 -1.85
CA ARG A 51 10.80 -6.87 -3.18
C ARG A 51 12.24 -6.35 -3.31
N LEU A 52 12.30 -5.03 -3.27
CA LEU A 52 13.48 -4.22 -3.51
C LEU A 52 14.53 -4.40 -2.41
N LYS A 53 14.11 -4.47 -1.15
CA LYS A 53 14.99 -4.66 0.01
C LYS A 53 15.74 -5.99 -0.05
N VAL A 54 15.08 -7.06 -0.49
CA VAL A 54 15.70 -8.39 -0.64
C VAL A 54 16.69 -8.46 -1.81
N GLU A 55 16.43 -7.75 -2.90
CA GLU A 55 17.24 -7.82 -4.13
C GLU A 55 18.42 -6.85 -4.15
N THR A 56 18.33 -5.71 -3.46
CA THR A 56 19.34 -4.64 -3.59
C THR A 56 20.64 -4.99 -2.87
N ASP A 57 20.58 -5.28 -1.57
CA ASP A 57 21.76 -5.57 -0.75
C ASP A 57 21.36 -6.39 0.49
N ARG A 58 21.78 -7.65 0.52
CA ARG A 58 21.46 -8.57 1.62
C ARG A 58 22.22 -8.27 2.91
N GLU A 59 23.44 -7.74 2.82
CA GLU A 59 24.21 -7.41 4.02
C GLU A 59 23.58 -6.22 4.73
N LEU A 60 23.19 -5.21 3.95
CA LEU A 60 22.53 -4.02 4.43
C LEU A 60 21.10 -4.31 4.91
N LEU A 61 20.38 -5.25 4.26
CA LEU A 61 19.11 -5.79 4.76
C LEU A 61 19.28 -6.45 6.13
N GLY A 62 20.29 -7.31 6.30
CA GLY A 62 20.56 -7.99 7.57
C GLY A 62 20.79 -7.01 8.72
N ARG A 63 21.57 -5.95 8.47
CA ARG A 63 21.79 -4.87 9.47
C ARG A 63 20.50 -4.11 9.78
N TRP A 64 19.72 -3.77 8.74
CA TRP A 64 18.46 -3.03 8.89
C TRP A 64 17.40 -3.81 9.69
N LEU A 65 17.34 -5.13 9.51
CA LEU A 65 16.47 -6.03 10.29
C LEU A 65 16.99 -6.24 11.71
N ALA A 66 18.29 -6.43 11.90
CA ALA A 66 18.91 -6.63 13.22
C ALA A 66 18.68 -5.44 14.16
N ASP A 67 18.79 -4.21 13.64
CA ASP A 67 18.48 -2.96 14.36
C ASP A 67 17.03 -2.93 14.89
N ARG A 68 16.12 -3.66 14.23
CA ARG A 68 14.69 -3.74 14.56
C ARG A 68 14.30 -5.04 15.26
N GLN A 69 15.28 -5.84 15.69
CA GLN A 69 15.07 -7.15 16.32
C GLN A 69 14.24 -8.12 15.44
N LEU A 70 14.34 -7.99 14.12
CA LEU A 70 13.65 -8.83 13.15
C LEU A 70 14.64 -9.73 12.42
N THR A 71 14.12 -10.84 11.90
CA THR A 71 14.86 -11.77 11.05
C THR A 71 14.13 -11.96 9.73
N GLU A 72 14.85 -12.33 8.66
CA GLU A 72 14.23 -12.61 7.35
C GLU A 72 13.18 -13.73 7.41
N THR A 73 13.28 -14.62 8.40
CA THR A 73 12.30 -15.69 8.64
C THR A 73 10.98 -15.18 9.22
N ASP A 74 10.98 -14.03 9.89
CA ASP A 74 9.76 -13.39 10.41
C ASP A 74 9.06 -12.58 9.30
N THR A 75 8.41 -13.32 8.41
CA THR A 75 7.65 -12.74 7.29
C THR A 75 6.52 -11.82 7.75
N SER A 76 5.89 -12.11 8.89
CA SER A 76 4.83 -11.27 9.48
C SER A 76 5.37 -9.93 9.94
N GLY A 77 6.44 -9.93 10.74
CA GLY A 77 7.07 -8.70 11.23
C GLY A 77 7.60 -7.84 10.08
N CYS A 78 8.24 -8.47 9.10
CA CYS A 78 8.73 -7.78 7.90
C CYS A 78 7.59 -7.14 7.08
N TYR A 79 6.45 -7.84 6.93
CA TYR A 79 5.28 -7.30 6.25
C TYR A 79 4.68 -6.12 7.01
N ILE A 80 4.52 -6.23 8.33
CA ILE A 80 3.99 -5.16 9.18
C ILE A 80 4.88 -3.91 9.12
N LEU A 81 6.20 -4.10 9.13
CA LEU A 81 7.17 -3.00 9.02
C LEU A 81 7.08 -2.29 7.66
N CYS A 82 6.96 -3.05 6.57
CA CYS A 82 6.84 -2.49 5.23
C CYS A 82 5.52 -1.75 5.04
N ILE A 83 4.40 -2.30 5.52
CA ILE A 83 3.09 -1.64 5.40
C ILE A 83 3.00 -0.42 6.32
N TYR A 84 3.63 -0.45 7.49
CA TYR A 84 3.79 0.71 8.36
C TYR A 84 4.47 1.85 7.60
N PHE A 85 5.62 1.60 6.97
CA PHE A 85 6.31 2.63 6.18
C PHE A 85 5.45 3.17 5.04
N VAL A 86 4.84 2.29 4.25
CA VAL A 86 3.98 2.72 3.13
C VAL A 86 2.81 3.55 3.64
N CYS A 87 2.23 3.18 4.78
CA CYS A 87 1.16 3.93 5.41
C CYS A 87 1.63 5.34 5.82
N THR A 88 2.81 5.49 6.42
CA THR A 88 3.33 6.81 6.83
C THR A 88 3.61 7.73 5.65
N VAL A 89 4.00 7.18 4.49
CA VAL A 89 4.15 7.94 3.24
C VAL A 89 2.79 8.34 2.66
N PHE A 90 1.84 7.41 2.57
CA PHE A 90 0.50 7.67 2.00
C PHE A 90 -0.33 8.65 2.84
N THR A 91 -0.15 8.61 4.15
CA THR A 91 -0.78 9.54 5.11
C THR A 91 0.02 10.82 5.29
N THR A 92 1.17 10.96 4.62
CA THR A 92 2.06 12.13 4.70
C THR A 92 2.59 12.44 6.10
N VAL A 93 2.55 11.47 7.02
CA VAL A 93 3.07 11.62 8.39
C VAL A 93 4.60 11.63 8.40
N GLY A 94 5.22 10.66 7.71
CA GLY A 94 6.66 10.64 7.46
C GLY A 94 7.57 10.77 8.69
N PHE A 95 7.51 9.85 9.65
CA PHE A 95 8.32 9.90 10.88
C PHE A 95 9.85 9.91 10.66
N GLY A 96 10.33 9.41 9.51
CA GLY A 96 11.76 9.41 9.15
C GLY A 96 12.58 8.29 9.79
N ASP A 97 11.94 7.36 10.50
CA ASP A 97 12.55 6.18 11.12
C ASP A 97 12.98 5.11 10.08
N ILE A 98 12.34 5.12 8.91
CA ILE A 98 12.69 4.30 7.75
C ILE A 98 13.05 5.25 6.60
N TYR A 99 14.30 5.12 6.13
CA TYR A 99 14.86 5.93 5.05
C TYR A 99 15.58 5.04 4.04
N ALA A 100 15.76 5.59 2.84
CA ALA A 100 16.43 4.90 1.74
C ALA A 100 17.94 4.91 1.93
N LEU A 101 18.53 3.72 1.99
CA LEU A 101 19.97 3.54 2.20
C LEU A 101 20.72 3.50 0.87
N ASN A 102 20.08 2.94 -0.16
CA ASN A 102 20.66 2.77 -1.50
C ASN A 102 19.98 3.65 -2.56
N THR A 103 20.68 3.94 -3.66
CA THR A 103 20.16 4.77 -4.77
C THR A 103 18.89 4.18 -5.39
N ALA A 104 18.81 2.85 -5.53
CA ALA A 104 17.61 2.17 -6.02
C ALA A 104 16.40 2.38 -5.09
N GLU A 105 16.62 2.32 -3.77
CA GLU A 105 15.59 2.62 -2.78
C GLU A 105 15.15 4.09 -2.84
N ARG A 106 16.10 5.02 -3.02
CA ARG A 106 15.80 6.45 -3.14
C ARG A 106 14.88 6.72 -4.33
N LEU A 107 15.16 6.10 -5.49
CA LEU A 107 14.30 6.22 -6.68
C LEU A 107 12.91 5.65 -6.43
N PHE A 108 12.81 4.49 -5.77
CA PHE A 108 11.52 3.92 -5.42
C PHE A 108 10.73 4.81 -4.44
N PHE A 109 11.40 5.39 -3.43
CA PHE A 109 10.75 6.26 -2.44
C PHE A 109 10.27 7.56 -3.10
N MET A 110 11.02 8.13 -4.03
CA MET A 110 10.58 9.26 -4.86
C MET A 110 9.30 8.93 -5.62
N PHE A 111 9.26 7.79 -6.30
CA PHE A 111 8.07 7.34 -7.01
C PHE A 111 6.88 7.10 -6.06
N LEU A 112 7.12 6.49 -4.90
CA LEU A 112 6.11 6.22 -3.88
C LEU A 112 5.47 7.51 -3.35
N MET A 113 6.27 8.55 -3.11
CA MET A 113 5.79 9.87 -2.69
C MET A 113 4.95 10.55 -3.76
N LEU A 114 5.35 10.47 -5.04
CA LEU A 114 4.55 10.99 -6.16
C LEU A 114 3.20 10.26 -6.28
N LEU A 115 3.20 8.94 -6.13
CA LEU A 115 1.98 8.13 -6.15
C LEU A 115 1.06 8.50 -4.99
N ALA A 116 1.60 8.67 -3.78
CA ALA A 116 0.84 9.09 -2.61
C ALA A 116 0.19 10.47 -2.82
N ALA A 117 0.94 11.44 -3.35
CA ALA A 117 0.43 12.77 -3.67
C ALA A 117 -0.71 12.72 -4.71
N PHE A 118 -0.56 11.91 -5.76
CA PHE A 118 -1.61 11.70 -6.75
C PHE A 118 -2.87 11.11 -6.13
N LEU A 119 -2.75 10.05 -5.33
CA LEU A 119 -3.89 9.42 -4.66
C LEU A 119 -4.59 10.38 -3.69
N PHE A 120 -3.83 11.16 -2.94
CA PHE A 120 -4.38 12.19 -2.07
C PHE A 120 -5.16 13.26 -2.85
N GLY A 121 -4.63 13.71 -3.99
CA GLY A 121 -5.33 14.62 -4.90
C GLY A 121 -6.65 14.04 -5.43
N THR A 122 -6.68 12.75 -5.79
CA THR A 122 -7.94 12.08 -6.19
C THR A 122 -8.92 11.95 -5.03
N LEU A 123 -8.45 11.80 -3.80
CA LEU A 123 -9.28 11.73 -2.60
C LEU A 123 -10.05 13.03 -2.39
N ILE A 124 -9.34 14.17 -2.49
CA ILE A 124 -9.94 15.50 -2.37
C ILE A 124 -10.87 15.79 -3.54
N GLY A 125 -10.50 15.43 -4.76
CA GLY A 125 -11.32 15.72 -5.95
C GLY A 125 -12.63 14.92 -6.05
N VAL A 126 -12.79 13.87 -5.25
CA VAL A 126 -13.98 13.01 -5.24
C VAL A 126 -14.93 13.30 -4.07
N LEU A 127 -14.40 13.90 -2.99
CA LEU A 127 -15.16 14.47 -1.87
C LEU A 127 -15.96 15.70 -2.33
#